data_AF-A0AAW0NTZ1-F1
#
_entry.id   AF-A0AAW0NTZ1-F1
#
_cell.length_a   1.000
_cell.length_b   1.000
_cell.length_c   1.000
_cell.angle_alpha   90.00
_cell.angle_beta   90.00
_cell.angle_gamma   90.00
#
_symmetry.space_group_name_H-M   'P 1'
#
loop_
_entity.id
_entity.type
_entity.pdbx_description
1 polymer ?
#
loop_
_entity_poly.entity_id
_entity_poly.type
_entity_poly.pdbx_seq_one_letter_code
_entity_poly.pdbx_strand_id
1 'polypeptide(L)'
;MTTGEDHEAPAWAQRLMAKVESIDLKFDKVNDSIKSVRDDVRAVLNRVKNAEVRISNLEDTSARDKDVIKELTKNVEYLKAKQIQLESYSRRNNLVLFGLDEGLLEGNDQKEVMCQILRYILDVAPGDPVPEVERQHRSLRPRPDPPQPPRPYLLRLLRWEDRQRILRAAAKKKRLLWKEKPFYVNQDLPVELQRKRADYGEIRRKLRATGHRYGLLHPARLIVTIDGKTHVYRNAEEANEELKKLLPDKRRQRGDLTPFHISWLPLSIVDSSQFLGICALPDELRSQGVQDAGFRVHHRPFPDGAAPDLELCCRILEELKSSLDNNRRTVIHCYGGLGRSGLIVACLLLQLSLTMTPNKAIEILREHRGGGAIQTVKQYNFLHEFRDSFSSYEESREAATERCVSR
;
A
#
# COMPACT_ATOMS: atom_id res chain seq x y z
N MET A 1 -105.22 -5.78 -70.02
CA MET A 1 -103.85 -5.38 -70.38
C MET A 1 -103.65 -3.95 -69.90
N THR A 2 -102.88 -3.76 -68.83
CA THR A 2 -102.13 -2.51 -68.61
C THR A 2 -100.97 -2.90 -67.69
N THR A 3 -99.79 -2.87 -68.30
CA THR A 3 -98.48 -3.18 -67.77
C THR A 3 -98.09 -2.13 -66.73
N GLY A 4 -97.68 -2.56 -65.54
CA GLY A 4 -96.97 -1.70 -64.59
C GLY A 4 -95.59 -1.41 -65.16
N GLU A 5 -95.32 -0.15 -65.47
CA GLU A 5 -93.98 0.32 -65.81
C GLU A 5 -93.16 0.39 -64.53
N ASP A 6 -92.23 -0.54 -64.37
CA ASP A 6 -91.15 -0.46 -63.39
C ASP A 6 -90.25 0.73 -63.77
N HIS A 7 -90.47 1.87 -63.12
CA HIS A 7 -89.56 3.01 -63.21
C HIS A 7 -88.23 2.65 -62.54
N GLU A 8 -87.24 2.20 -63.32
CA GLU A 8 -85.87 2.02 -62.84
C GLU A 8 -85.27 3.35 -62.35
N ALA A 9 -84.66 3.31 -61.17
CA ALA A 9 -84.04 4.48 -60.56
C ALA A 9 -82.96 5.09 -61.47
N PRO A 10 -82.84 6.43 -61.55
CA PRO A 10 -81.89 7.09 -62.44
C PRO A 10 -80.44 6.73 -62.12
N ALA A 11 -79.58 6.64 -63.14
CA ALA A 11 -78.22 6.08 -63.05
C ALA A 11 -77.30 6.76 -61.99
N TRP A 12 -77.54 8.03 -61.67
CA TRP A 12 -76.81 8.72 -60.60
C TRP A 12 -77.17 8.18 -59.20
N ALA A 13 -78.44 7.79 -59.00
CA ALA A 13 -78.94 7.23 -57.75
C ALA A 13 -78.40 5.80 -57.55
N GLN A 14 -78.36 4.98 -58.61
CA GLN A 14 -77.75 3.65 -58.55
C GLN A 14 -76.25 3.71 -58.21
N ARG A 15 -75.49 4.66 -58.82
CA ARG A 15 -74.07 4.88 -58.50
C ARG A 15 -73.84 5.38 -57.07
N LEU A 16 -74.75 6.20 -56.55
CA LEU A 16 -74.72 6.68 -55.17
C LEU A 16 -74.96 5.53 -54.20
N MET A 17 -76.00 4.71 -54.42
CA MET A 17 -76.34 3.55 -53.60
C MET A 17 -75.19 2.52 -53.58
N ALA A 18 -74.56 2.23 -54.72
CA ALA A 18 -73.38 1.35 -54.76
C ALA A 18 -72.19 1.91 -53.98
N LYS A 19 -72.00 3.23 -53.93
CA LYS A 19 -70.97 3.86 -53.08
C LYS A 19 -71.34 3.79 -51.60
N VAL A 20 -72.62 3.98 -51.24
CA VAL A 20 -73.11 3.87 -49.86
C VAL A 20 -72.94 2.43 -49.36
N GLU A 21 -73.34 1.42 -50.12
CA GLU A 21 -73.09 0.00 -49.78
C GLU A 21 -71.59 -0.30 -49.64
N SER A 22 -70.74 0.28 -50.50
CA SER A 22 -69.29 0.13 -50.38
C SER A 22 -68.75 0.76 -49.08
N ILE A 23 -69.35 1.87 -48.64
CA ILE A 23 -69.00 2.53 -47.38
C ILE A 23 -69.49 1.68 -46.19
N ASP A 24 -70.70 1.14 -46.23
CA ASP A 24 -71.23 0.26 -45.19
C ASP A 24 -70.37 -1.00 -45.03
N LEU A 25 -70.00 -1.65 -46.13
CA LEU A 25 -69.08 -2.80 -46.11
C LEU A 25 -67.70 -2.47 -45.53
N LYS A 26 -67.20 -1.25 -45.77
CA LYS A 26 -65.94 -0.78 -45.16
C LYS A 26 -66.13 -0.46 -43.67
N PHE A 27 -67.27 0.12 -43.31
CA PHE A 27 -67.63 0.44 -41.93
C PHE A 27 -67.76 -0.83 -41.09
N ASP A 28 -68.39 -1.89 -41.62
CA ASP A 28 -68.48 -3.20 -40.98
C ASP A 28 -67.10 -3.81 -40.74
N LYS A 29 -66.21 -3.78 -41.76
CA LYS A 29 -64.82 -4.25 -41.60
C LYS A 29 -64.04 -3.48 -40.54
N VAL A 30 -64.22 -2.17 -40.47
CA VAL A 30 -63.62 -1.33 -39.42
C VAL A 30 -64.19 -1.70 -38.06
N ASN A 31 -65.50 -1.90 -37.95
CA ASN A 31 -66.17 -2.26 -36.71
C ASN A 31 -65.71 -3.64 -36.18
N ASP A 32 -65.53 -4.61 -37.05
CA ASP A 32 -64.99 -5.93 -36.69
C ASP A 32 -63.52 -5.84 -36.28
N SER A 33 -62.72 -5.02 -36.95
CA SER A 33 -61.34 -4.72 -36.53
C SER A 33 -61.30 -4.07 -35.14
N ILE A 34 -62.23 -3.15 -34.85
CA ILE A 34 -62.36 -2.50 -33.54
C ILE A 34 -62.75 -3.52 -32.46
N LYS A 35 -63.64 -4.48 -32.75
CA LYS A 35 -63.98 -5.56 -31.82
C LYS A 35 -62.75 -6.43 -31.51
N SER A 36 -62.01 -6.83 -32.54
CA SER A 36 -60.78 -7.62 -32.36
C SER A 36 -59.76 -6.90 -31.48
N VAL A 37 -59.48 -5.62 -31.77
CA VAL A 37 -58.56 -4.81 -30.97
C VAL A 37 -59.05 -4.68 -29.52
N ARG A 38 -60.36 -4.52 -29.31
CA ARG A 38 -60.94 -4.44 -27.96
C ARG A 38 -60.70 -5.73 -27.16
N ASP A 39 -60.83 -6.88 -27.79
CA ASP A 39 -60.63 -8.17 -27.14
C ASP A 39 -59.14 -8.43 -26.85
N ASP A 40 -58.24 -8.05 -27.77
CA ASP A 40 -56.79 -8.08 -27.54
C ASP A 40 -56.38 -7.16 -26.38
N VAL A 41 -56.93 -5.93 -26.33
CA VAL A 41 -56.69 -4.99 -25.22
C VAL A 41 -57.18 -5.59 -23.89
N ARG A 42 -58.34 -6.25 -23.88
CA ARG A 42 -58.85 -6.93 -22.67
C ARG A 42 -57.92 -8.08 -22.25
N ALA A 43 -57.40 -8.86 -23.20
CA ALA A 43 -56.46 -9.93 -22.91
C ALA A 43 -55.14 -9.40 -22.33
N VAL A 44 -54.62 -8.31 -22.88
CA VAL A 44 -53.41 -7.63 -22.36
C VAL A 44 -53.65 -7.10 -20.95
N LEU A 45 -54.77 -6.44 -20.69
CA LEU A 45 -55.12 -5.94 -19.35
C LEU A 45 -55.12 -7.05 -18.29
N ASN A 46 -55.69 -8.21 -18.62
CA ASN A 46 -55.68 -9.36 -17.70
C ASN A 46 -54.26 -9.88 -17.43
N ARG A 47 -53.40 -9.93 -18.46
CA ARG A 47 -51.99 -10.32 -18.30
C ARG A 47 -51.21 -9.31 -17.46
N VAL A 48 -51.45 -8.01 -17.67
CA VAL A 48 -50.83 -6.93 -16.89
C VAL A 48 -51.25 -7.02 -15.42
N LYS A 49 -52.54 -7.18 -15.14
CA LYS A 49 -53.03 -7.36 -13.77
C LYS A 49 -52.41 -8.57 -13.07
N ASN A 50 -52.28 -9.70 -13.78
CA ASN A 50 -51.60 -10.88 -13.24
C ASN A 50 -50.10 -10.63 -13.00
N ALA A 51 -49.43 -9.86 -13.87
CA ALA A 51 -48.03 -9.47 -13.68
C ALA A 51 -47.87 -8.53 -12.47
N GLU A 52 -48.76 -7.55 -12.29
CA GLU A 52 -48.76 -6.62 -11.14
C GLU A 52 -48.85 -7.38 -9.81
N VAL A 53 -49.78 -8.34 -9.69
CA VAL A 53 -49.89 -9.17 -8.48
C VAL A 53 -48.62 -9.98 -8.23
N ARG A 54 -48.02 -10.56 -9.28
CA ARG A 54 -46.76 -11.30 -9.15
C ARG A 54 -45.60 -10.39 -8.73
N ILE A 55 -45.53 -9.17 -9.27
CA ILE A 55 -44.51 -8.18 -8.91
C ILE A 55 -44.67 -7.78 -7.44
N SER A 56 -45.89 -7.47 -7.00
CA SER A 56 -46.17 -7.15 -5.59
C SER A 56 -45.74 -8.28 -4.65
N ASN A 57 -46.06 -9.54 -4.98
CA ASN A 57 -45.62 -10.67 -4.18
C ASN A 57 -44.09 -10.82 -4.16
N LEU A 58 -43.42 -10.58 -5.30
CA LEU A 58 -41.96 -10.61 -5.38
C LEU A 58 -41.31 -9.50 -4.55
N GLU A 59 -41.85 -8.29 -4.58
CA GLU A 59 -41.38 -7.17 -3.77
C GLU A 59 -41.48 -7.47 -2.27
N ASP A 60 -42.61 -8.04 -1.84
CA ASP A 60 -42.79 -8.49 -0.46
C ASP A 60 -41.79 -9.57 -0.05
N THR A 61 -41.54 -10.57 -0.92
CA THR A 61 -40.51 -11.59 -0.65
C THR A 61 -39.10 -10.98 -0.60
N SER A 62 -38.79 -10.06 -1.51
CA SER A 62 -37.50 -9.38 -1.55
C SER A 62 -37.25 -8.52 -0.30
N ALA A 63 -38.29 -7.89 0.23
CA ALA A 63 -38.20 -7.15 1.49
C ALA A 63 -37.87 -8.08 2.67
N ARG A 64 -38.57 -9.22 2.78
CA ARG A 64 -38.28 -10.23 3.82
C ARG A 64 -36.87 -10.80 3.69
N ASP A 65 -36.44 -11.12 2.47
CA ASP A 65 -35.10 -11.64 2.21
C ASP A 65 -34.01 -10.65 2.63
N LYS A 66 -34.21 -9.34 2.38
CA LYS A 66 -33.28 -8.29 2.84
C LYS A 66 -33.15 -8.26 4.35
N ASP A 67 -34.25 -8.45 5.08
CA ASP A 67 -34.24 -8.46 6.54
C ASP A 67 -33.54 -9.70 7.10
N VAL A 68 -33.80 -10.88 6.51
CA VAL A 68 -33.10 -12.12 6.85
C VAL A 68 -31.61 -12.00 6.55
N ILE A 69 -31.22 -11.43 5.41
CA ILE A 69 -29.81 -11.19 5.06
C ILE A 69 -29.14 -10.27 6.09
N LYS A 70 -29.81 -9.20 6.54
CA LYS A 70 -29.29 -8.33 7.60
C LYS A 70 -29.07 -9.09 8.91
N GLU A 71 -30.03 -9.92 9.31
CA GLU A 71 -29.93 -10.72 10.55
C GLU A 71 -28.81 -11.76 10.45
N LEU A 72 -28.73 -12.50 9.34
CA LEU A 72 -27.66 -13.47 9.09
C LEU A 72 -26.29 -12.80 9.07
N THR A 73 -26.17 -11.61 8.49
CA THR A 73 -24.91 -10.84 8.48
C THR A 73 -24.44 -10.54 9.90
N LYS A 74 -25.34 -10.06 10.77
CA LYS A 74 -25.03 -9.80 12.18
C LYS A 74 -24.61 -11.08 12.92
N ASN A 75 -25.31 -12.19 12.67
CA ASN A 75 -24.97 -13.47 13.28
C ASN A 75 -23.60 -13.98 12.84
N VAL A 76 -23.26 -13.85 11.56
CA VAL A 76 -21.94 -14.21 11.03
C VAL A 76 -20.84 -13.36 11.66
N GLU A 77 -21.04 -12.05 11.80
CA GLU A 77 -20.08 -11.16 12.47
C GLU A 77 -19.87 -11.54 13.93
N TYR A 78 -20.95 -11.83 14.66
CA TYR A 78 -20.89 -12.28 16.05
C TYR A 78 -20.16 -13.62 16.19
N LEU A 79 -20.48 -14.60 15.34
CA LEU A 79 -19.84 -15.92 15.37
C LEU A 79 -18.34 -15.83 15.04
N LYS A 80 -17.96 -15.01 14.05
CA LYS A 80 -16.54 -14.73 13.74
C LYS A 80 -15.82 -14.12 14.93
N ALA A 81 -16.41 -13.11 15.57
CA ALA A 81 -15.82 -12.49 16.76
C ALA A 81 -15.63 -13.51 17.90
N LYS A 82 -16.62 -14.37 18.13
CA LYS A 82 -16.57 -15.43 19.15
C LYS A 82 -15.51 -16.49 18.82
N GLN A 83 -15.38 -16.88 17.55
CA GLN A 83 -14.35 -17.80 17.10
C GLN A 83 -12.93 -17.24 17.36
N ILE A 84 -12.67 -15.99 16.96
CA ILE A 84 -11.38 -15.33 17.21
C ILE A 84 -11.08 -15.29 18.71
N GLN A 85 -12.10 -15.01 19.54
CA GLN A 85 -11.96 -14.98 20.99
C GLN A 85 -11.56 -16.35 21.53
N LEU A 86 -12.30 -17.41 21.21
CA LEU A 86 -12.01 -18.77 21.66
C LEU A 86 -10.61 -19.24 21.22
N GLU A 87 -10.24 -18.96 19.98
CA GLU A 87 -8.90 -19.28 19.46
C GLU A 87 -7.81 -18.51 20.21
N SER A 88 -8.04 -17.22 20.50
CA SER A 88 -7.10 -16.39 21.27
C SER A 88 -6.91 -16.89 22.70
N TYR A 89 -7.98 -17.37 23.35
CA TYR A 89 -7.91 -17.99 24.68
C TYR A 89 -7.11 -19.29 24.65
N SER A 90 -7.37 -20.15 23.65
CA SER A 90 -6.66 -21.43 23.48
C SER A 90 -5.16 -21.23 23.21
N ARG A 91 -4.80 -20.18 22.45
CA ARG A 91 -3.40 -19.84 22.12
C ARG A 91 -2.73 -18.93 23.16
N ARG A 92 -3.40 -18.56 24.26
CA ARG A 92 -2.92 -17.53 25.20
C ARG A 92 -1.56 -17.85 25.81
N ASN A 93 -1.25 -19.13 26.05
CA ASN A 93 0.02 -19.58 26.61
C ASN A 93 1.06 -19.99 25.55
N ASN A 94 0.72 -19.82 24.28
CA ASN A 94 1.58 -20.23 23.17
C ASN A 94 2.55 -19.11 22.77
N LEU A 95 3.75 -19.53 22.37
CA LEU A 95 4.79 -18.74 21.74
C LEU A 95 5.13 -19.36 20.39
N VAL A 96 5.56 -18.51 19.47
CA VAL A 96 6.08 -18.92 18.16
C VAL A 96 7.50 -18.42 18.03
N LEU A 97 8.43 -19.34 17.81
CA LEU A 97 9.83 -19.05 17.57
C LEU A 97 10.12 -19.16 16.07
N PHE A 98 10.71 -18.13 15.49
CA PHE A 98 11.08 -18.07 14.07
C PHE A 98 12.60 -18.04 13.92
N GLY A 99 13.14 -18.64 12.85
CA GLY A 99 14.58 -18.58 12.53
C GLY A 99 15.44 -19.65 13.20
N LEU A 100 14.84 -20.59 13.93
CA LEU A 100 15.54 -21.78 14.43
C LEU A 100 15.75 -22.77 13.29
N ASP A 101 17.00 -23.17 12.99
CA ASP A 101 17.35 -24.08 11.88
C ASP A 101 16.53 -25.39 11.89
N GLU A 102 16.17 -25.93 10.73
CA GLU A 102 15.60 -27.29 10.62
C GLU A 102 16.61 -28.32 11.15
N GLY A 103 16.15 -29.35 11.86
CA GLY A 103 17.02 -30.31 12.58
C GLY A 103 17.38 -29.87 14.00
N LEU A 104 17.36 -28.56 14.30
CA LEU A 104 17.42 -28.09 15.69
C LEU A 104 16.10 -28.45 16.38
N LEU A 105 16.19 -29.10 17.55
CA LEU A 105 15.05 -29.60 18.33
C LEU A 105 14.29 -30.77 17.64
N GLU A 106 14.99 -31.61 16.87
CA GLU A 106 14.41 -32.79 16.20
C GLU A 106 15.01 -34.14 16.68
N GLY A 107 15.97 -34.13 17.62
CA GLY A 107 16.59 -35.33 18.21
C GLY A 107 15.96 -35.79 19.53
N ASN A 108 16.64 -36.61 20.33
CA ASN A 108 16.15 -37.03 21.66
C ASN A 108 16.26 -35.90 22.71
N ASP A 109 17.20 -34.97 22.54
CA ASP A 109 17.51 -33.92 23.52
C ASP A 109 16.71 -32.62 23.32
N GLN A 110 15.57 -32.66 22.61
CA GLN A 110 14.80 -31.45 22.27
C GLN A 110 14.40 -30.65 23.51
N LYS A 111 14.06 -31.35 24.60
CA LYS A 111 13.70 -30.73 25.87
C LYS A 111 14.86 -29.93 26.44
N GLU A 112 16.06 -30.52 26.50
CA GLU A 112 17.22 -29.86 27.08
C GLU A 112 17.69 -28.68 26.22
N VAL A 113 17.73 -28.83 24.90
CA VAL A 113 18.06 -27.72 24.00
C VAL A 113 17.05 -26.57 24.14
N MET A 114 15.75 -26.87 24.29
CA MET A 114 14.75 -25.83 24.55
C MET A 114 14.98 -25.16 25.91
N CYS A 115 15.28 -25.93 26.96
CA CYS A 115 15.64 -25.36 28.26
C CYS A 115 16.81 -24.39 28.14
N GLN A 116 17.86 -24.74 27.39
CA GLN A 116 19.01 -23.86 27.15
C GLN A 116 18.62 -22.57 26.41
N ILE A 117 17.76 -22.66 25.39
CA ILE A 117 17.23 -21.48 24.67
C ILE A 117 16.44 -20.59 25.63
N LEU A 118 15.59 -21.17 26.48
CA LEU A 118 14.81 -20.42 27.47
C LEU A 118 15.72 -19.76 28.52
N ARG A 119 16.77 -20.46 28.99
CA ARG A 119 17.78 -19.88 29.89
C ARG A 119 18.47 -18.68 29.25
N TYR A 120 18.87 -18.83 27.99
CA TYR A 120 19.47 -17.75 27.21
C TYR A 120 18.53 -16.54 27.08
N ILE A 121 17.24 -16.74 26.80
CA ILE A 121 16.28 -15.63 26.69
C ILE A 121 16.09 -14.93 28.04
N LEU A 122 15.93 -15.71 29.11
CA LEU A 122 15.61 -15.23 30.45
C LEU A 122 16.82 -14.70 31.24
N ASP A 123 18.05 -14.97 30.77
CA ASP A 123 19.29 -14.57 31.43
C ASP A 123 19.44 -15.20 32.83
N VAL A 124 19.09 -16.49 32.95
CA VAL A 124 19.16 -17.25 34.21
C VAL A 124 20.37 -18.19 34.22
N ALA A 125 20.89 -18.50 35.40
CA ALA A 125 22.10 -19.29 35.54
C ALA A 125 21.88 -20.76 35.12
N PRO A 126 22.94 -21.48 34.70
CA PRO A 126 22.87 -22.91 34.50
C PRO A 126 22.43 -23.61 35.81
N GLY A 127 21.29 -24.30 35.78
CA GLY A 127 20.71 -24.96 36.96
C GLY A 127 19.47 -24.27 37.53
N ASP A 128 19.26 -22.98 37.23
CA ASP A 128 18.03 -22.30 37.63
C ASP A 128 16.81 -22.92 36.91
N PRO A 129 15.64 -22.95 37.60
CA PRO A 129 14.42 -23.46 37.02
C PRO A 129 13.98 -22.59 35.84
N VAL A 130 13.68 -23.24 34.72
CA VAL A 130 13.08 -22.63 33.54
C VAL A 130 11.58 -22.91 33.48
N PRO A 131 10.80 -22.07 32.78
CA PRO A 131 9.39 -22.34 32.55
C PRO A 131 9.09 -23.73 32.00
N GLU A 132 8.04 -24.35 32.53
CA GLU A 132 7.58 -25.66 32.09
C GLU A 132 6.90 -25.58 30.73
N VAL A 133 7.32 -26.48 29.84
CA VAL A 133 6.80 -26.61 28.47
C VAL A 133 5.80 -27.77 28.45
N GLU A 134 4.53 -27.46 28.20
CA GLU A 134 3.45 -28.46 28.06
C GLU A 134 3.56 -29.19 26.72
N ARG A 135 3.83 -28.46 25.64
CA ARG A 135 3.94 -29.00 24.29
C ARG A 135 4.89 -28.18 23.44
N GLN A 136 5.69 -28.85 22.63
CA GLN A 136 6.56 -28.22 21.65
C GLN A 136 6.67 -29.01 20.35
N HIS A 137 6.69 -28.32 19.22
CA HIS A 137 6.80 -28.95 17.89
C HIS A 137 7.03 -27.90 16.80
N ARG A 138 7.59 -28.32 15.65
CA ARG A 138 7.57 -27.53 14.41
C ARG A 138 6.14 -27.44 13.87
N SER A 139 5.85 -26.36 13.13
CA SER A 139 4.61 -26.27 12.36
C SER A 139 4.48 -27.46 11.39
N LEU A 140 3.27 -27.97 11.20
CA LEU A 140 2.98 -29.17 10.37
C LEU A 140 3.11 -28.94 8.85
N ARG A 141 3.79 -27.88 8.42
CA ARG A 141 4.02 -27.61 7.00
C ARG A 141 5.14 -28.53 6.47
N PRO A 142 5.16 -28.83 5.17
CA PRO A 142 6.27 -29.54 4.54
C PRO A 142 7.60 -28.86 4.86
N ARG A 143 8.67 -29.67 5.03
CA ARG A 143 10.01 -29.13 5.28
C ARG A 143 10.43 -28.28 4.08
N PRO A 144 10.81 -27.01 4.29
CA PRO A 144 11.21 -26.12 3.21
C PRO A 144 12.62 -26.50 2.69
N ASP A 145 12.81 -26.40 1.38
CA ASP A 145 14.13 -26.54 0.76
C ASP A 145 14.93 -25.22 0.89
N PRO A 146 16.26 -25.28 1.13
CA PRO A 146 17.10 -24.08 1.06
C PRO A 146 16.95 -23.38 -0.30
N PRO A 147 16.80 -22.04 -0.36
CA PRO A 147 17.08 -21.03 0.68
C PRO A 147 15.84 -20.55 1.47
N GLN A 148 14.72 -21.29 1.45
CA GLN A 148 13.51 -20.87 2.16
C GLN A 148 13.71 -20.86 3.69
N PRO A 149 13.02 -19.98 4.43
CA PRO A 149 13.18 -19.89 5.88
C PRO A 149 12.65 -21.15 6.59
N PRO A 150 13.25 -21.54 7.72
CA PRO A 150 12.82 -22.71 8.48
C PRO A 150 11.41 -22.54 9.04
N ARG A 151 10.73 -23.66 9.27
CA ARG A 151 9.37 -23.70 9.81
C ARG A 151 9.33 -23.09 11.21
N PRO A 152 8.29 -22.30 11.53
CA PRO A 152 8.10 -21.79 12.88
C PRO A 152 8.01 -22.94 13.91
N TYR A 153 8.62 -22.72 15.07
CA TYR A 153 8.56 -23.64 16.20
C TYR A 153 7.50 -23.16 17.20
N LEU A 154 6.52 -24.00 17.47
CA LEU A 154 5.38 -23.71 18.35
C LEU A 154 5.67 -24.25 19.74
N LEU A 155 5.57 -23.39 20.74
CA LEU A 155 5.84 -23.69 22.14
C LEU A 155 4.62 -23.32 22.99
N ARG A 156 4.06 -24.28 23.72
CA ARG A 156 2.98 -24.05 24.69
C ARG A 156 3.52 -24.21 26.10
N LEU A 157 3.36 -23.16 26.89
CA LEU A 157 3.81 -23.10 28.28
C LEU A 157 2.66 -23.45 29.23
N LEU A 158 3.00 -23.98 30.40
CA LEU A 158 2.00 -24.33 31.41
C LEU A 158 1.32 -23.07 31.99
N ARG A 159 2.09 -22.00 32.22
CA ARG A 159 1.62 -20.77 32.89
C ARG A 159 1.68 -19.56 31.97
N TRP A 160 0.65 -18.72 32.02
CA TRP A 160 0.59 -17.47 31.26
C TRP A 160 1.67 -16.47 31.69
N GLU A 161 2.03 -16.46 32.97
CA GLU A 161 3.02 -15.54 33.54
C GLU A 161 4.41 -15.78 32.94
N ASP A 162 4.80 -17.04 32.79
CA ASP A 162 6.06 -17.41 32.16
C ASP A 162 6.12 -16.96 30.71
N ARG A 163 5.01 -17.14 29.98
CA ARG A 163 4.87 -16.63 28.61
C ARG A 163 5.05 -15.11 28.55
N GLN A 164 4.55 -14.35 29.54
CA GLN A 164 4.81 -12.90 29.65
C GLN A 164 6.26 -12.59 29.96
N ARG A 165 6.86 -13.32 30.91
CA ARG A 165 8.25 -13.15 31.32
C ARG A 165 9.20 -13.34 30.13
N ILE A 166 9.01 -14.40 29.34
CA ILE A 166 9.80 -14.68 28.13
C ILE A 166 9.68 -13.55 27.11
N LEU A 167 8.46 -13.09 26.78
CA LEU A 167 8.30 -11.98 25.81
C LEU A 167 8.94 -10.67 26.29
N ARG A 168 8.84 -10.35 27.59
CA ARG A 168 9.47 -9.15 28.15
C ARG A 168 11.00 -9.24 28.10
N ALA A 169 11.56 -10.40 28.45
CA ALA A 169 13.00 -10.63 28.40
C ALA A 169 13.52 -10.56 26.95
N ALA A 170 12.83 -11.21 26.01
CA ALA A 170 13.13 -11.14 24.58
C ALA A 170 13.12 -9.69 24.04
N ALA A 171 12.09 -8.91 24.40
CA ALA A 171 11.99 -7.51 23.99
C ALA A 171 13.14 -6.64 24.54
N LYS A 172 13.60 -6.92 25.78
CA LYS A 172 14.72 -6.20 26.40
C LYS A 172 16.06 -6.45 25.69
N LYS A 173 16.28 -7.68 25.20
CA LYS A 173 17.53 -8.05 24.49
C LYS A 173 17.64 -7.48 23.07
N LYS A 174 16.57 -6.90 22.49
CA LYS A 174 16.46 -6.36 21.11
C LYS A 174 16.72 -7.36 19.98
N ARG A 175 17.86 -8.07 20.00
CA ARG A 175 18.26 -9.10 19.03
C ARG A 175 18.61 -10.39 19.78
N LEU A 176 17.95 -11.48 19.43
CA LEU A 176 18.25 -12.81 19.96
C LEU A 176 19.10 -13.57 18.94
N LEU A 177 20.24 -14.10 19.38
CA LEU A 177 21.13 -14.90 18.57
C LEU A 177 21.25 -16.28 19.20
N TRP A 178 21.18 -17.33 18.39
CA TRP A 178 21.45 -18.69 18.81
C TRP A 178 22.49 -19.29 17.86
N LYS A 179 23.67 -19.63 18.38
CA LYS A 179 24.83 -20.05 17.57
C LYS A 179 25.07 -19.08 16.40
N GLU A 180 25.16 -17.79 16.72
CA GLU A 180 25.37 -16.67 15.77
C GLU A 180 24.23 -16.39 14.78
N LYS A 181 23.18 -17.21 14.75
CA LYS A 181 22.01 -17.00 13.88
C LYS A 181 20.88 -16.26 14.60
N PRO A 182 20.23 -15.27 13.95
CA PRO A 182 19.12 -14.55 14.55
C PRO A 182 17.86 -15.40 14.62
N PHE A 183 17.18 -15.35 15.76
CA PHE A 183 15.85 -15.91 15.92
C PHE A 183 14.91 -14.92 16.60
N TYR A 184 13.60 -15.15 16.47
CA TYR A 184 12.57 -14.23 16.97
C TYR A 184 11.55 -14.99 17.80
N VAL A 185 11.06 -14.37 18.88
CA VAL A 185 10.03 -14.94 19.76
C VAL A 185 8.82 -14.03 19.75
N ASN A 186 7.70 -14.57 19.27
CA ASN A 186 6.44 -13.84 19.16
C ASN A 186 5.31 -14.57 19.91
N GLN A 187 4.24 -13.84 20.19
CA GLN A 187 2.99 -14.46 20.65
C GLN A 187 2.33 -15.22 19.48
N ASP A 188 1.76 -16.39 19.77
CA ASP A 188 0.88 -17.10 18.84
C ASP A 188 -0.51 -16.44 18.84
N LEU A 189 -0.82 -15.72 17.76
CA LEU A 189 -2.08 -15.01 17.58
C LEU A 189 -2.86 -15.61 16.40
N PRO A 190 -4.20 -15.67 16.46
CA PRO A 190 -5.03 -16.03 15.31
C PRO A 190 -4.70 -15.16 14.08
N VAL A 191 -4.78 -15.74 12.88
CA VAL A 191 -4.39 -15.07 11.63
C VAL A 191 -5.20 -13.79 11.41
N GLU A 192 -6.51 -13.82 11.63
CA GLU A 192 -7.37 -12.63 11.51
C GLU A 192 -6.96 -11.53 12.49
N LEU A 193 -6.54 -11.91 13.70
CA LEU A 193 -6.07 -10.96 14.70
C LEU A 193 -4.70 -10.37 14.33
N GLN A 194 -3.82 -11.17 13.72
CA GLN A 194 -2.55 -10.70 13.19
C GLN A 194 -2.78 -9.65 12.10
N ARG A 195 -3.72 -9.88 11.17
CA ARG A 195 -4.10 -8.91 10.12
C ARG A 195 -4.58 -7.59 10.73
N LYS A 196 -5.56 -7.64 11.65
CA LYS A 196 -6.05 -6.44 12.35
C LYS A 196 -4.95 -5.65 13.06
N ARG A 197 -3.95 -6.34 13.63
CA ARG A 197 -2.79 -5.69 14.26
C ARG A 197 -1.81 -5.11 13.25
N ALA A 198 -1.71 -5.69 12.05
CA ALA A 198 -0.87 -5.21 10.96
C ALA A 198 -1.42 -3.91 10.36
N ASP A 199 -2.73 -3.70 10.36
CA ASP A 199 -3.37 -2.47 9.88
C ASP A 199 -2.87 -1.21 10.62
N TYR A 200 -2.53 -1.35 11.91
CA TYR A 200 -1.91 -0.27 12.69
C TYR A 200 -0.43 -0.01 12.35
N GLY A 201 0.16 -0.73 11.39
CA GLY A 201 1.59 -0.72 11.10
C GLY A 201 2.12 0.68 10.75
N GLU A 202 1.41 1.40 9.89
CA GLU A 202 1.79 2.77 9.50
C GLU A 202 1.66 3.76 10.65
N ILE A 203 0.57 3.67 11.41
CA ILE A 203 0.32 4.53 12.57
C ILE A 203 1.43 4.33 13.60
N ARG A 204 1.79 3.08 13.89
CA ARG A 204 2.90 2.75 14.81
C ARG A 204 4.25 3.26 14.30
N ARG A 205 4.48 3.25 12.99
CA ARG A 205 5.70 3.83 12.37
C ARG A 205 5.76 5.34 12.62
N LYS A 206 4.66 6.06 12.40
CA LYS A 206 4.54 7.51 12.66
C LYS A 206 4.69 7.85 14.15
N LEU A 207 4.06 7.09 15.04
CA LEU A 207 4.17 7.28 16.49
C LEU A 207 5.60 7.04 16.99
N ARG A 208 6.30 6.04 16.43
CA ARG A 208 7.72 5.80 16.72
C ARG A 208 8.60 6.96 16.23
N ALA A 209 8.37 7.45 15.01
CA ALA A 209 9.14 8.56 14.45
C ALA A 209 8.94 9.87 15.23
N THR A 210 7.75 10.08 15.79
CA THR A 210 7.43 11.26 16.60
C THR A 210 7.79 11.12 18.08
N GLY A 211 8.21 9.93 18.52
CA GLY A 211 8.64 9.64 19.89
C GLY A 211 7.51 9.42 20.90
N HIS A 212 6.27 9.20 20.45
CA HIS A 212 5.13 8.98 21.34
C HIS A 212 5.13 7.55 21.91
N ARG A 213 4.75 7.42 23.19
CA ARG A 213 4.55 6.10 23.81
C ARG A 213 3.27 5.47 23.25
N TYR A 214 3.39 4.26 22.72
CA TYR A 214 2.27 3.50 22.18
C TYR A 214 2.39 2.01 22.48
N GLY A 215 1.26 1.31 22.43
CA GLY A 215 1.17 -0.14 22.57
C GLY A 215 0.00 -0.72 21.80
N LEU A 216 -0.04 -2.05 21.67
CA LEU A 216 -1.20 -2.78 21.14
C LEU A 216 -1.76 -3.68 22.23
N LEU A 217 -2.96 -3.35 22.69
CA LEU A 217 -3.71 -4.15 23.66
C LEU A 217 -4.44 -5.30 22.95
N HIS A 218 -4.61 -6.41 23.67
CA HIS A 218 -5.48 -7.49 23.23
C HIS A 218 -6.95 -6.99 23.13
N PRO A 219 -7.71 -7.39 22.10
CA PRO A 219 -7.29 -8.18 20.94
C PRO A 219 -6.43 -7.35 19.95
N ALA A 220 -6.94 -6.24 19.42
CA ALA A 220 -6.22 -5.37 18.48
C ALA A 220 -6.64 -3.90 18.68
N ARG A 221 -6.36 -3.36 19.88
CA ARG A 221 -6.64 -1.97 20.22
C ARG A 221 -5.36 -1.19 20.36
N LEU A 222 -5.24 -0.05 19.67
CA LEU A 222 -4.07 0.81 19.80
C LEU A 222 -4.23 1.70 21.04
N ILE A 223 -3.23 1.69 21.91
CA ILE A 223 -3.14 2.61 23.04
C ILE A 223 -2.00 3.59 22.77
N VAL A 224 -2.27 4.90 22.90
CA VAL A 224 -1.30 5.97 22.66
C VAL A 224 -1.37 6.97 23.80
N THR A 225 -0.22 7.44 24.29
CA THR A 225 -0.14 8.51 25.28
C THR A 225 0.35 9.79 24.62
N ILE A 226 -0.49 10.82 24.59
CA ILE A 226 -0.22 12.15 24.01
C ILE A 226 -0.48 13.18 25.12
N ASP A 227 0.49 14.06 25.40
CA ASP A 227 0.38 15.13 26.41
C ASP A 227 -0.16 14.66 27.77
N GLY A 228 0.28 13.48 28.22
CA GLY A 228 -0.14 12.88 29.49
C GLY A 228 -1.53 12.21 29.47
N LYS A 229 -2.31 12.35 28.39
CA LYS A 229 -3.60 11.67 28.20
C LYS A 229 -3.41 10.38 27.40
N THR A 230 -4.13 9.34 27.81
CA THR A 230 -4.07 8.03 27.17
C THR A 230 -5.33 7.79 26.34
N HIS A 231 -5.15 7.58 25.05
CA HIS A 231 -6.20 7.32 24.07
C HIS A 231 -6.18 5.84 23.67
N VAL A 232 -7.37 5.25 23.51
CA VAL A 232 -7.52 3.84 23.12
C VAL A 232 -8.46 3.72 21.94
N TYR A 233 -7.95 3.19 20.83
CA TYR A 233 -8.67 3.05 19.57
C TYR A 233 -9.03 1.60 19.28
N ARG A 234 -10.24 1.38 18.73
CA ARG A 234 -10.75 0.02 18.45
C ARG A 234 -10.41 -0.45 17.05
N ASN A 235 -10.27 0.48 16.11
CA ASN A 235 -9.91 0.20 14.73
C ASN A 235 -8.81 1.16 14.23
N ALA A 236 -8.16 0.80 13.12
CA ALA A 236 -7.07 1.58 12.56
C ALA A 236 -7.53 2.88 11.88
N GLU A 237 -8.75 2.91 11.33
CA GLU A 237 -9.32 4.07 10.63
C GLU A 237 -9.58 5.22 11.61
N GLU A 238 -10.36 4.95 12.66
CA GLU A 238 -10.63 5.83 13.81
C GLU A 238 -9.33 6.38 14.40
N ALA A 239 -8.35 5.49 14.64
CA ALA A 239 -7.04 5.90 15.14
C ALA A 239 -6.33 6.85 14.18
N ASN A 240 -6.36 6.59 12.88
CA ASN A 240 -5.69 7.43 11.88
C ASN A 240 -6.36 8.80 11.76
N GLU A 241 -7.69 8.87 11.78
CA GLU A 241 -8.44 10.13 11.71
C GLU A 241 -8.22 11.00 12.94
N GLU A 242 -8.31 10.43 14.15
CA GLU A 242 -8.09 11.20 15.38
C GLU A 242 -6.62 11.59 15.57
N LEU A 243 -5.68 10.68 15.30
CA LEU A 243 -4.26 10.99 15.47
C LEU A 243 -3.77 12.04 14.47
N LYS A 244 -4.38 12.14 13.28
CA LYS A 244 -4.12 13.26 12.35
C LYS A 244 -4.53 14.61 12.93
N LYS A 245 -5.59 14.67 13.75
CA LYS A 245 -6.06 15.90 14.42
C LYS A 245 -5.21 16.24 15.65
N LEU A 246 -4.87 15.22 16.45
CA LEU A 246 -4.19 15.38 17.73
C LEU A 246 -2.68 15.55 17.61
N LEU A 247 -2.05 15.02 16.56
CA LEU A 247 -0.63 15.22 16.30
C LEU A 247 -0.48 16.41 15.36
N PRO A 248 -0.20 17.63 15.87
CA PRO A 248 0.13 18.75 15.00
C PRO A 248 1.35 18.39 14.17
N ASP A 249 1.27 18.68 12.87
CA ASP A 249 2.37 18.43 11.95
C ASP A 249 3.55 19.31 12.40
N LYS A 250 4.57 18.70 13.04
CA LYS A 250 5.77 19.41 13.55
C LYS A 250 6.51 20.20 12.44
N ARG A 251 6.10 20.02 11.17
CA ARG A 251 6.48 20.82 10.00
C ARG A 251 6.16 22.32 10.14
N ARG A 252 5.00 22.69 10.70
CA ARG A 252 4.62 24.12 10.84
C ARG A 252 5.49 24.90 11.82
N GLN A 253 6.13 24.23 12.79
CA GLN A 253 6.98 24.90 13.79
C GLN A 253 8.44 25.06 13.34
N ARG A 254 8.90 24.36 12.29
CA ARG A 254 10.29 24.47 11.77
C ARG A 254 10.46 25.47 10.61
N GLY A 255 9.39 26.11 10.15
CA GLY A 255 9.47 27.07 9.04
C GLY A 255 9.74 26.42 7.67
N ASP A 256 9.61 25.10 7.54
CA ASP A 256 9.68 24.42 6.24
C ASP A 256 8.37 24.66 5.48
N LEU A 257 8.35 25.73 4.68
CA LEU A 257 7.23 26.16 3.83
C LEU A 257 7.06 25.31 2.57
N THR A 258 7.88 24.28 2.33
CA THR A 258 7.81 23.49 1.10
C THR A 258 6.71 22.42 1.19
N PRO A 259 5.89 22.25 0.13
CA PRO A 259 4.77 21.29 0.14
C PRO A 259 5.21 19.81 0.18
N PHE A 260 6.52 19.54 0.12
CA PHE A 260 7.10 18.19 0.11
C PHE A 260 8.32 18.10 1.03
N HIS A 261 8.66 16.86 1.39
CA HIS A 261 9.80 16.55 2.25
C HIS A 261 11.12 16.66 1.47
N ILE A 262 12.00 17.56 1.90
CA ILE A 262 13.35 17.70 1.37
C ILE A 262 14.34 17.17 2.42
N SER A 263 15.13 16.17 2.03
CA SER A 263 16.27 15.72 2.82
C SER A 263 17.47 16.60 2.49
N TRP A 264 17.89 17.45 3.43
CA TRP A 264 19.03 18.34 3.26
C TRP A 264 20.33 17.63 3.65
N LEU A 265 21.16 17.32 2.66
CA LEU A 265 22.50 16.77 2.87
C LEU A 265 23.48 17.91 3.15
N PRO A 266 24.08 17.99 4.36
CA PRO A 266 25.16 18.95 4.61
C PRO A 266 26.37 18.58 3.73
N LEU A 267 26.90 19.55 2.99
CA LEU A 267 28.12 19.38 2.20
C LEU A 267 29.40 19.67 3.01
N SER A 268 29.28 19.84 4.33
CA SER A 268 30.43 19.96 5.24
C SER A 268 31.30 18.70 5.25
N ILE A 269 30.74 17.58 4.78
CA ILE A 269 31.43 16.30 4.60
C ILE A 269 32.49 16.38 3.48
N VAL A 270 32.38 17.38 2.60
CA VAL A 270 33.31 17.70 1.51
C VAL A 270 33.77 19.16 1.60
N ASP A 271 33.95 19.65 2.84
CA ASP A 271 34.47 20.99 3.15
C ASP A 271 33.70 22.18 2.55
N SER A 272 32.40 21.98 2.25
CA SER A 272 31.50 23.05 1.77
C SER A 272 30.50 23.45 2.86
N SER A 273 30.30 24.76 3.06
CA SER A 273 29.34 25.28 4.06
C SER A 273 27.87 25.18 3.63
N GLN A 274 27.58 24.50 2.52
CA GLN A 274 26.27 24.48 1.89
C GLN A 274 25.48 23.21 2.17
N PHE A 275 24.21 23.23 1.76
CA PHE A 275 23.29 22.10 1.86
C PHE A 275 22.70 21.79 0.50
N LEU A 276 22.68 20.51 0.13
CA LEU A 276 22.01 20.05 -1.07
C LEU A 276 20.73 19.31 -0.70
N GLY A 277 19.60 19.80 -1.19
CA GLY A 277 18.31 19.17 -0.97
C GLY A 277 18.09 18.00 -1.91
N ILE A 278 17.65 16.86 -1.40
CA ILE A 278 17.23 15.71 -2.21
C ILE A 278 15.77 15.42 -1.88
N CYS A 279 14.88 15.33 -2.87
CA CYS A 279 13.47 15.02 -2.63
C CYS A 279 12.89 14.00 -3.62
N ALA A 280 11.77 13.39 -3.23
CA ALA A 280 10.87 12.70 -4.15
C ALA A 280 9.82 13.73 -4.59
N LEU A 281 9.58 13.87 -5.89
CA LEU A 281 8.62 14.87 -6.36
C LEU A 281 7.20 14.33 -6.16
N PRO A 282 6.30 15.06 -5.45
CA PRO A 282 4.89 14.71 -5.39
C PRO A 282 4.24 14.76 -6.78
N ASP A 283 3.23 13.92 -7.00
CA ASP A 283 2.51 13.86 -8.27
C ASP A 283 1.86 15.20 -8.66
N GLU A 284 1.49 16.03 -7.69
CA GLU A 284 0.87 17.35 -7.91
C GLU A 284 1.81 18.38 -8.59
N LEU A 285 3.13 18.18 -8.53
CA LEU A 285 4.13 19.10 -9.12
C LEU A 285 4.68 18.63 -10.47
N ARG A 286 4.18 17.49 -11.02
CA ARG A 286 4.76 16.85 -12.21
C ARG A 286 4.37 17.50 -13.54
N SER A 287 3.29 18.27 -13.61
CA SER A 287 2.75 18.75 -14.89
C SER A 287 2.70 20.27 -15.08
N GLN A 288 2.64 21.11 -14.04
CA GLN A 288 2.55 22.58 -14.23
C GLN A 288 3.07 23.49 -13.09
N GLY A 289 3.39 22.98 -11.89
CA GLY A 289 3.49 23.84 -10.70
C GLY A 289 4.88 24.24 -10.16
N VAL A 290 6.00 23.75 -10.70
CA VAL A 290 7.32 24.04 -10.09
C VAL A 290 7.85 25.43 -10.50
N GLN A 291 7.64 25.85 -11.76
CA GLN A 291 8.05 27.18 -12.23
C GLN A 291 7.20 28.29 -11.62
N ASP A 292 5.89 28.07 -11.51
CA ASP A 292 4.93 29.01 -10.90
C ASP A 292 5.16 29.21 -9.39
N ALA A 293 5.82 28.25 -8.73
CA ALA A 293 6.23 28.34 -7.32
C ALA A 293 7.55 29.10 -7.11
N GLY A 294 8.09 29.77 -8.14
CA GLY A 294 9.30 30.61 -8.04
C GLY A 294 10.63 29.84 -8.09
N PHE A 295 10.62 28.56 -8.47
CA PHE A 295 11.85 27.79 -8.65
C PHE A 295 12.43 27.99 -10.05
N ARG A 296 13.76 28.15 -10.12
CA ARG A 296 14.50 28.00 -11.38
C ARG A 296 14.71 26.50 -11.65
N VAL A 297 14.02 25.97 -12.66
CA VAL A 297 14.02 24.54 -12.97
C VAL A 297 15.01 24.19 -14.08
N HIS A 298 15.88 23.22 -13.80
CA HIS A 298 16.82 22.65 -14.76
C HIS A 298 16.38 21.22 -15.11
N HIS A 299 15.75 21.03 -16.28
CA HIS A 299 15.25 19.71 -16.68
C HIS A 299 16.33 18.93 -17.45
N ARG A 300 16.79 17.81 -16.87
CA ARG A 300 17.86 16.94 -17.40
C ARG A 300 17.45 15.45 -17.28
N PRO A 301 16.52 14.97 -18.13
CA PRO A 301 15.97 13.62 -18.01
C PRO A 301 16.95 12.54 -18.50
N PHE A 302 16.98 11.40 -17.79
CA PHE A 302 17.61 10.17 -18.26
C PHE A 302 16.80 8.94 -17.80
N PRO A 303 16.92 7.79 -18.50
CA PRO A 303 16.06 6.61 -18.29
C PRO A 303 16.04 6.11 -16.86
N ASP A 304 14.89 5.61 -16.40
CA ASP A 304 14.74 5.11 -15.04
C ASP A 304 15.55 3.81 -14.84
N GLY A 305 16.16 3.66 -13.66
CA GLY A 305 17.06 2.54 -13.35
C GLY A 305 18.41 2.55 -14.08
N ALA A 306 18.65 3.49 -14.99
CA ALA A 306 19.92 3.66 -15.70
C ALA A 306 20.87 4.65 -14.98
N ALA A 307 22.10 4.75 -15.51
CA ALA A 307 23.04 5.83 -15.26
C ALA A 307 22.96 6.83 -16.44
N PRO A 308 23.24 8.14 -16.23
CA PRO A 308 23.32 9.10 -17.31
C PRO A 308 24.55 8.81 -18.18
N ASP A 309 24.54 9.34 -19.41
CA ASP A 309 25.77 9.47 -20.17
C ASP A 309 26.73 10.45 -19.47
N LEU A 310 28.03 10.27 -19.66
CA LEU A 310 29.07 11.02 -18.98
C LEU A 310 28.96 12.53 -19.24
N GLU A 311 28.71 12.92 -20.50
CA GLU A 311 28.54 14.33 -20.87
C GLU A 311 27.30 14.95 -20.20
N LEU A 312 26.20 14.19 -20.09
CA LEU A 312 25.02 14.65 -19.37
C LEU A 312 25.29 14.78 -17.87
N CYS A 313 26.02 13.82 -17.28
CA CYS A 313 26.43 13.87 -15.88
C CYS A 313 27.25 15.13 -15.59
N CYS A 314 28.28 15.39 -16.40
CA CYS A 314 29.15 16.56 -16.22
C CYS A 314 28.38 17.88 -16.29
N ARG A 315 27.48 18.04 -17.28
CA ARG A 315 26.61 19.23 -17.37
C ARG A 315 25.74 19.43 -16.13
N ILE A 316 25.15 18.36 -15.59
CA ILE A 316 24.35 18.44 -14.36
C ILE A 316 25.23 18.88 -13.20
N LEU A 317 26.44 18.32 -13.07
CA LEU A 317 27.37 18.64 -12.00
C LEU A 317 27.87 20.09 -12.07
N GLU A 318 28.13 20.62 -13.26
CA GLU A 318 28.51 22.02 -13.47
C GLU A 318 27.39 22.98 -13.07
N GLU A 319 26.14 22.68 -13.44
CA GLU A 319 24.97 23.47 -13.06
C GLU A 319 24.74 23.44 -11.55
N LEU A 320 24.93 22.28 -10.91
CA LEU A 320 24.85 22.14 -9.46
C LEU A 320 25.95 22.93 -8.77
N LYS A 321 27.21 22.78 -9.22
CA LYS A 321 28.34 23.52 -8.67
C LYS A 321 28.14 25.03 -8.81
N SER A 322 27.76 25.51 -9.98
CA SER A 322 27.43 26.93 -10.19
C SER A 322 26.30 27.41 -9.28
N SER A 323 25.26 26.60 -9.09
CA SER A 323 24.14 26.97 -8.20
C SER A 323 24.58 27.04 -6.75
N LEU A 324 25.43 26.10 -6.32
CA LEU A 324 26.03 26.09 -5.00
C LEU A 324 26.96 27.29 -4.84
N ASP A 325 27.92 27.53 -5.71
CA ASP A 325 28.88 28.65 -5.60
C ASP A 325 28.19 30.03 -5.51
N ASN A 326 27.00 30.16 -6.11
CA ASN A 326 26.14 31.35 -6.00
C ASN A 326 25.23 31.39 -4.74
N ASN A 327 25.51 30.55 -3.73
CA ASN A 327 24.74 30.40 -2.49
C ASN A 327 23.23 30.17 -2.69
N ARG A 328 22.84 29.49 -3.77
CA ARG A 328 21.43 29.19 -4.04
C ARG A 328 21.02 27.92 -3.32
N ARG A 329 19.84 27.95 -2.66
CA ARG A 329 19.21 26.75 -2.13
C ARG A 329 18.83 25.81 -3.26
N THR A 330 19.64 24.78 -3.45
CA THR A 330 19.55 23.87 -4.60
C THR A 330 18.91 22.55 -4.17
N VAL A 331 17.97 22.06 -4.97
CA VAL A 331 17.25 20.81 -4.74
C VAL A 331 17.31 19.95 -5.98
N ILE A 332 17.64 18.67 -5.81
CA ILE A 332 17.60 17.65 -6.85
C ILE A 332 16.50 16.62 -6.55
N HIS A 333 15.83 16.16 -7.59
CA HIS A 333 14.76 15.16 -7.47
C HIS A 333 14.78 14.17 -8.62
N CYS A 334 14.04 13.08 -8.46
CA CYS A 334 13.65 12.17 -9.54
C CYS A 334 12.21 11.71 -9.25
N TYR A 335 11.92 10.42 -9.41
CA TYR A 335 10.68 9.83 -8.92
C TYR A 335 10.73 9.61 -7.40
N GLY A 336 11.56 8.66 -6.93
CA GLY A 336 11.68 8.34 -5.49
C GLY A 336 12.80 9.06 -4.74
N GLY A 337 13.66 9.82 -5.44
CA GLY A 337 14.85 10.47 -4.86
C GLY A 337 15.91 9.51 -4.29
N LEU A 338 15.92 8.23 -4.71
CA LEU A 338 16.82 7.18 -4.21
C LEU A 338 17.85 6.70 -5.24
N GLY A 339 17.41 6.46 -6.50
CA GLY A 339 18.27 5.99 -7.59
C GLY A 339 18.97 7.15 -8.30
N ARG A 340 18.32 7.73 -9.31
CA ARG A 340 18.89 8.78 -10.17
C ARG A 340 19.42 10.01 -9.42
N SER A 341 18.64 10.56 -8.49
CA SER A 341 19.11 11.71 -7.68
C SER A 341 20.27 11.32 -6.77
N GLY A 342 20.22 10.11 -6.18
CA GLY A 342 21.31 9.60 -5.35
C GLY A 342 22.60 9.45 -6.15
N LEU A 343 22.52 8.94 -7.38
CA LEU A 343 23.65 8.79 -8.28
C LEU A 343 24.33 10.14 -8.56
N ILE A 344 23.57 11.15 -8.98
CA ILE A 344 24.14 12.48 -9.26
C ILE A 344 24.77 13.11 -8.01
N VAL A 345 24.14 12.97 -6.84
CA VAL A 345 24.69 13.46 -5.58
C VAL A 345 26.00 12.73 -5.24
N ALA A 346 26.06 11.42 -5.44
CA ALA A 346 27.31 10.66 -5.24
C ALA A 346 28.42 11.14 -6.18
N CYS A 347 28.12 11.36 -7.47
CA CYS A 347 29.10 11.92 -8.41
C CYS A 347 29.59 13.31 -7.97
N LEU A 348 28.69 14.16 -7.47
CA LEU A 348 29.06 15.47 -6.94
C LEU A 348 29.99 15.37 -5.73
N LEU A 349 29.71 14.47 -4.78
CA LEU A 349 30.59 14.25 -3.64
C LEU A 349 31.98 13.76 -4.07
N LEU A 350 32.05 12.87 -5.07
CA LEU A 350 33.31 12.37 -5.62
C LEU A 350 34.10 13.45 -6.37
N GLN A 351 33.41 14.41 -6.98
CA GLN A 351 34.01 15.56 -7.67
C GLN A 351 34.51 16.62 -6.68
N LEU A 352 33.76 16.90 -5.61
CA LEU A 352 34.12 17.93 -4.62
C LEU A 352 35.25 17.49 -3.69
N SER A 353 35.44 16.18 -3.49
CA SER A 353 36.48 15.65 -2.59
C SER A 353 37.29 14.56 -3.28
N LEU A 354 38.60 14.82 -3.46
CA LEU A 354 39.55 13.86 -4.03
C LEU A 354 39.80 12.64 -3.11
N THR A 355 39.63 12.81 -1.81
CA THR A 355 39.83 11.74 -0.81
C THR A 355 38.61 10.82 -0.66
N MET A 356 37.44 11.25 -1.14
CA MET A 356 36.20 10.47 -1.06
C MET A 356 36.25 9.22 -1.95
N THR A 357 35.85 8.06 -1.45
CA THR A 357 35.71 6.83 -2.26
C THR A 357 34.26 6.61 -2.69
N PRO A 358 34.00 5.92 -3.82
CA PRO A 358 32.63 5.60 -4.25
C PRO A 358 31.83 4.87 -3.16
N ASN A 359 32.45 3.91 -2.47
CA ASN A 359 31.84 3.19 -1.36
C ASN A 359 31.43 4.12 -0.21
N LYS A 360 32.28 5.11 0.12
CA LYS A 360 31.97 6.06 1.19
C LYS A 360 30.83 7.00 0.80
N ALA A 361 30.80 7.47 -0.45
CA ALA A 361 29.70 8.28 -0.97
C ALA A 361 28.36 7.50 -0.93
N ILE A 362 28.38 6.22 -1.29
CA ILE A 362 27.20 5.33 -1.21
C ILE A 362 26.74 5.16 0.25
N GLU A 363 27.69 4.94 1.18
CA GLU A 363 27.38 4.80 2.61
C GLU A 363 26.70 6.06 3.16
N ILE A 364 27.27 7.25 2.88
CA ILE A 364 26.69 8.55 3.27
C ILE A 364 25.25 8.68 2.75
N LEU A 365 25.02 8.32 1.48
CA LEU A 365 23.68 8.38 0.90
C LEU A 365 22.72 7.37 1.52
N ARG A 366 23.17 6.16 1.86
CA ARG A 366 22.35 5.14 2.50
C ARG A 366 22.00 5.50 3.94
N GLU A 367 22.91 6.15 4.67
CA GLU A 367 22.63 6.72 5.99
C GLU A 367 21.61 7.86 5.88
N HIS A 368 21.78 8.73 4.87
CA HIS A 368 20.95 9.92 4.72
C HIS A 368 19.54 9.64 4.15
N ARG A 369 19.41 8.65 3.25
CA ARG A 369 18.18 8.37 2.49
C ARG A 369 17.59 6.97 2.72
N GLY A 370 18.28 6.13 3.49
CA GLY A 370 17.91 4.73 3.74
C GLY A 370 18.66 3.75 2.85
N GLY A 371 18.73 2.48 3.26
CA GLY A 371 19.55 1.45 2.63
C GLY A 371 19.26 1.14 1.16
N GLY A 372 18.19 1.69 0.59
CA GLY A 372 17.84 1.58 -0.83
C GLY A 372 18.46 2.66 -1.73
N ALA A 373 19.35 3.52 -1.23
CA ALA A 373 20.09 4.47 -2.07
C ALA A 373 21.10 3.74 -2.97
N ILE A 374 21.17 4.18 -4.24
CA ILE A 374 21.89 3.50 -5.34
C ILE A 374 21.34 2.09 -5.56
N GLN A 375 20.39 1.98 -6.48
CA GLN A 375 19.48 0.84 -6.58
C GLN A 375 19.96 -0.26 -7.53
N THR A 376 20.68 0.11 -8.59
CA THR A 376 21.03 -0.83 -9.67
C THR A 376 22.54 -1.03 -9.78
N VAL A 377 22.95 -2.21 -10.25
CA VAL A 377 24.36 -2.53 -10.52
C VAL A 377 24.96 -1.55 -11.53
N LYS A 378 24.16 -1.09 -12.51
CA LYS A 378 24.60 -0.08 -13.48
C LYS A 378 24.99 1.25 -12.81
N GLN A 379 24.21 1.71 -11.82
CA GLN A 379 24.52 2.94 -11.07
C GLN A 379 25.75 2.75 -10.19
N TYR A 380 25.91 1.57 -9.59
CA TYR A 380 27.08 1.22 -8.81
C TYR A 380 28.36 1.23 -9.66
N ASN A 381 28.36 0.53 -10.80
CA ASN A 381 29.51 0.48 -11.71
C ASN A 381 29.87 1.89 -12.22
N PHE A 382 28.87 2.67 -12.62
CA PHE A 382 29.08 4.05 -13.05
C PHE A 382 29.81 4.90 -12.00
N LEU A 383 29.47 4.77 -10.71
CA LEU A 383 30.16 5.51 -9.64
C LEU A 383 31.62 5.07 -9.47
N HIS A 384 31.91 3.79 -9.67
CA HIS A 384 33.27 3.27 -9.58
C HIS A 384 34.14 3.69 -10.77
N GLU A 385 33.54 3.80 -11.96
CA GLU A 385 34.22 4.23 -13.19
C GLU A 385 34.19 5.76 -13.39
N PHE A 386 33.44 6.48 -12.54
CA PHE A 386 33.16 7.91 -12.73
C PHE A 386 34.43 8.76 -12.77
N ARG A 387 35.39 8.53 -11.87
CA ARG A 387 36.61 9.36 -11.80
C ARG A 387 37.47 9.22 -13.05
N ASP A 388 37.73 7.99 -13.48
CA ASP A 388 38.56 7.71 -14.65
C ASP A 388 37.90 8.28 -15.92
N SER A 389 36.57 8.11 -16.01
CA SER A 389 35.76 8.67 -17.08
C SER A 389 35.79 10.21 -17.06
N PHE A 390 35.63 10.82 -15.87
CA PHE A 390 35.62 12.27 -15.70
C PHE A 390 36.96 12.92 -16.05
N SER A 391 38.09 12.33 -15.63
CA SER A 391 39.42 12.81 -16.01
C SER A 391 39.61 12.77 -17.53
N SER A 392 39.21 11.66 -18.17
CA SER A 392 39.27 11.51 -19.63
C SER A 392 38.40 12.55 -20.35
N TYR A 393 37.25 12.89 -19.77
CA TYR A 393 36.36 13.94 -20.29
C TYR A 393 36.98 15.33 -20.18
N GLU A 394 37.60 15.68 -19.04
CA GLU A 394 38.26 16.97 -18.86
C GLU A 394 39.42 17.15 -19.85
N GLU A 395 40.28 16.13 -20.00
CA GLU A 395 41.38 16.14 -20.99
C GLU A 395 40.86 16.33 -22.43
N SER A 396 39.77 15.64 -22.79
CA SER A 396 39.17 15.77 -24.13
C SER A 396 38.59 17.17 -24.39
N ARG A 397 38.08 17.82 -23.35
CA ARG A 397 37.49 19.16 -23.41
C ARG A 397 38.57 20.23 -23.50
N GLU A 398 39.64 20.12 -22.72
CA GLU A 398 40.79 21.02 -22.80
C GLU A 398 41.43 20.96 -24.20
N ALA A 399 41.65 19.75 -24.75
CA ALA A 399 42.16 19.56 -26.10
C ALA A 399 41.22 20.13 -27.20
N ALA A 400 39.90 20.07 -27.01
CA ALA A 400 38.93 20.68 -27.92
C ALA A 400 38.93 22.22 -27.82
N THR A 401 39.16 22.76 -26.62
CA THR A 401 39.23 24.20 -26.39
C THR A 401 40.52 24.78 -26.99
N GLU A 402 41.66 24.09 -26.84
CA GLU A 402 42.95 24.48 -27.44
C GLU A 402 42.92 24.43 -28.98
N ARG A 403 42.25 23.45 -29.59
CA ARG A 403 42.07 23.36 -31.05
C ARG A 403 41.19 24.46 -31.64
N CYS A 404 40.34 25.10 -30.83
CA CYS A 404 39.49 26.23 -31.27
C CYS A 404 40.20 27.60 -31.15
N VAL A 405 41.39 27.67 -30.53
CA VAL A 405 42.12 28.94 -30.32
C VAL A 405 43.26 29.13 -31.33
N SER A 406 43.46 28.20 -32.27
CA SER A 406 44.32 28.41 -33.44
C SER A 406 43.54 29.12 -34.57
N ARG A 407 43.98 30.36 -34.84
CA ARG A 407 43.62 31.23 -35.98
C ARG A 407 43.65 30.54 -37.33
#